data_AF-A0A8C5B805-F1
#
_entry.id   AF-A0A8C5B805-F1
#
_cell.length_a   1.000
_cell.length_b   1.000
_cell.length_c   1.000
_cell.angle_alpha   90.00
_cell.angle_beta   90.00
_cell.angle_gamma   90.00
#
_symmetry.space_group_name_H-M   'P 1'
#
loop_
_entity.id
_entity.type
_entity.pdbx_description
1 polymer ?
#
loop_
_entity_poly.entity_id
_entity_poly.type
_entity_poly.pdbx_seq_one_letter_code
_entity_poly.pdbx_strand_id
1 'polypeptide(L)'
;MVVDRDCSKLQALHMITYTGLRVLSGKNENATVVAVVLTSANLKSLEETLSPVELGPAMSLEPTLVNSTLCLNVVQQVSLVVKYNPAGEIVNVSAALVLGPVSGTALSLELQFGITFVQEEDGQEGTVQRSGNPGYVTGLPVISGTKTAKGLVQSSDPRGTLSILQGGREQDCLRGPHARSPVLFAQAMVSGCTLKLEEGANCTLVSDMLLEVLRGSAKMQYVAAFGTSTLDGSLDWVPLETVLMSGEAQSCIIPLSHHLEIQWTKYGSLENAQARIVSIKEFIHNNSSNMALLFGGSTSVTVTSSVSFVSVSTPSEPGFQAPPTIDAKLPFEFFFPFT
;
A
#
# COMPACT_ATOMS: atom_id res chain seq x y z
N MET A 1 22.12 14.70 25.97
CA MET A 1 23.25 13.89 26.49
C MET A 1 23.07 12.45 26.02
N VAL A 2 23.33 12.10 24.75
CA VAL A 2 23.37 10.69 24.27
C VAL A 2 24.29 10.50 23.05
N VAL A 3 25.40 11.23 22.92
CA VAL A 3 26.52 10.78 22.06
C VAL A 3 27.84 11.18 22.72
N ASP A 4 28.07 10.63 23.91
CA ASP A 4 29.38 10.72 24.58
C ASP A 4 29.95 9.32 24.84
N ARG A 5 29.43 8.30 24.15
CA ARG A 5 29.82 6.91 24.29
C ARG A 5 29.76 6.22 22.94
N ASP A 6 30.94 5.98 22.38
CA ASP A 6 31.28 4.96 21.40
C ASP A 6 30.12 4.01 21.01
N CYS A 7 29.62 4.14 19.78
CA CYS A 7 28.51 3.33 19.23
C CYS A 7 28.81 1.83 19.20
N SER A 8 30.08 1.42 19.23
CA SER A 8 30.45 0.02 19.34
C SER A 8 29.99 -0.62 20.66
N LYS A 9 29.70 0.18 21.69
CA LYS A 9 29.27 -0.33 23.01
C LYS A 9 27.76 -0.53 23.13
N LEU A 10 26.98 -0.04 22.18
CA LEU A 10 25.52 -0.10 22.23
C LEU A 10 25.01 -1.30 21.44
N GLN A 11 24.65 -2.38 22.15
CA GLN A 11 24.16 -3.62 21.52
C GLN A 11 22.99 -3.40 20.55
N ALA A 12 22.08 -2.47 20.84
CA ALA A 12 20.95 -2.17 19.93
C ALA A 12 21.40 -1.67 18.54
N LEU A 13 22.63 -1.18 18.39
CA LEU A 13 23.16 -0.71 17.11
C LEU A 13 23.83 -1.83 16.30
N HIS A 14 24.05 -2.99 16.92
CA HIS A 14 24.76 -4.12 16.32
C HIS A 14 23.82 -4.99 15.51
N MET A 15 24.31 -5.47 14.36
CA MET A 15 23.58 -6.41 13.51
C MET A 15 23.29 -7.73 14.24
N ILE A 16 24.26 -8.23 15.01
CA ILE A 16 24.17 -9.53 15.70
C ILE A 16 23.03 -9.58 16.73
N THR A 17 22.60 -8.44 17.26
CA THR A 17 21.49 -8.35 18.21
C THR A 17 20.18 -8.82 17.59
N TYR A 18 20.02 -8.65 16.28
CA TYR A 18 18.80 -9.01 15.55
C TYR A 18 18.91 -10.35 14.83
N THR A 19 20.11 -10.70 14.35
CA THR A 19 20.34 -12.00 13.68
C THR A 19 20.66 -13.13 14.66
N GLY A 20 21.12 -12.81 15.87
CA GLY A 20 21.43 -13.78 16.93
C GLY A 20 20.24 -14.19 17.81
N LEU A 21 19.02 -13.76 17.45
CA LEU A 21 17.81 -14.12 18.19
C LEU A 21 17.54 -15.62 18.11
N ARG A 22 17.13 -16.21 19.24
CA ARG A 22 16.71 -17.62 19.34
C ARG A 22 15.19 -17.65 19.41
N VAL A 23 14.54 -18.12 18.35
CA VAL A 23 13.08 -18.21 18.27
C VAL A 23 12.67 -19.66 18.50
N LEU A 24 11.67 -19.90 19.35
CA LEU A 24 11.13 -21.24 19.57
C LEU A 24 10.06 -21.54 18.52
N SER A 25 10.06 -22.75 17.97
CA SER A 25 9.11 -23.17 16.93
C SER A 25 7.67 -23.25 17.44
N GLY A 26 7.44 -23.47 18.74
CA GLY A 26 6.10 -23.60 19.30
C GLY A 26 6.08 -23.43 20.83
N LYS A 27 4.91 -23.69 21.43
CA LYS A 27 4.68 -23.57 22.89
C LYS A 27 4.93 -24.86 23.67
N ASN A 28 5.19 -25.96 22.99
CA ASN A 28 5.33 -27.29 23.59
C ASN A 28 6.77 -27.51 24.10
N GLU A 29 6.94 -28.42 25.06
CA GLU A 29 8.27 -28.78 25.60
C GLU A 29 9.23 -29.32 24.53
N ASN A 30 8.69 -29.83 23.41
CA ASN A 30 9.45 -30.33 22.26
C ASN A 30 9.76 -29.26 21.21
N ALA A 31 9.50 -27.98 21.48
CA ALA A 31 9.75 -26.89 20.53
C ALA A 31 11.26 -26.79 20.19
N THR A 32 11.55 -26.71 18.89
CA THR A 32 12.91 -26.58 18.38
C THR A 32 13.30 -25.11 18.29
N VAL A 33 14.60 -24.82 18.32
CA VAL A 33 15.11 -23.46 18.11
C VAL A 33 15.24 -23.20 16.61
N VAL A 34 14.53 -22.20 16.11
CA VAL A 34 14.61 -21.67 14.75
C VAL A 34 15.55 -20.47 14.76
N ALA A 35 16.66 -20.57 14.03
CA ALA A 35 17.62 -19.49 13.89
C ALA A 35 17.11 -18.42 12.90
N VAL A 36 17.47 -17.16 13.15
CA VAL A 36 17.18 -16.06 12.22
C VAL A 36 18.18 -16.09 11.07
N VAL A 37 17.68 -16.20 9.84
CA VAL A 37 18.48 -16.21 8.61
C VAL A 37 18.56 -14.80 8.05
N LEU A 38 19.77 -14.25 7.91
CA LEU A 38 19.98 -12.96 7.25
C LEU A 38 19.77 -13.12 5.73
N THR A 39 18.74 -12.46 5.17
CA THR A 39 18.40 -12.54 3.74
C THR A 39 18.94 -11.38 2.92
N SER A 40 19.04 -10.18 3.53
CA SER A 40 19.60 -9.00 2.88
C SER A 40 20.14 -8.00 3.89
N ALA A 41 21.18 -7.27 3.48
CA ALA A 41 21.69 -6.12 4.21
C ALA A 41 22.01 -5.00 3.21
N ASN A 42 21.61 -3.77 3.53
CA ASN A 42 21.94 -2.59 2.73
C ASN A 42 22.70 -1.56 3.57
N LEU A 43 23.64 -0.85 2.94
CA LEU A 43 24.30 0.32 3.52
C LEU A 43 23.60 1.59 3.02
N LYS A 44 23.17 2.45 3.95
CA LYS A 44 22.63 3.77 3.69
C LYS A 44 23.76 4.79 3.74
N SER A 45 23.83 5.68 2.75
CA SER A 45 24.78 6.82 2.74
C SER A 45 24.24 8.00 3.57
N LEU A 46 25.06 9.05 3.75
CA LEU A 46 24.61 10.32 4.33
C LEU A 46 23.54 11.03 3.48
N GLU A 47 23.50 10.73 2.17
CA GLU A 47 22.52 11.26 1.20
C GLU A 47 21.32 10.32 1.03
N GLU A 48 21.14 9.36 1.94
CA GLU A 48 20.06 8.37 1.96
C GLU A 48 20.05 7.33 0.83
N THR A 49 21.10 7.28 0.02
CA THR A 49 21.27 6.24 -1.01
C THR A 49 21.50 4.88 -0.37
N LEU A 50 20.79 3.85 -0.84
CA LEU A 50 20.96 2.47 -0.39
C LEU A 50 21.83 1.67 -1.36
N SER A 51 22.85 0.99 -0.84
CA SER A 51 23.68 0.05 -1.60
C SER A 51 23.59 -1.36 -1.01
N PRO A 52 23.39 -2.40 -1.83
CA PRO A 52 23.33 -3.77 -1.36
C PRO A 52 24.72 -4.26 -0.92
N VAL A 53 24.72 -5.08 0.13
CA VAL A 53 25.91 -5.73 0.65
C VAL A 53 25.94 -7.18 0.19
N GLU A 54 27.08 -7.64 -0.35
CA GLU A 54 27.26 -9.05 -0.72
C GLU A 54 27.36 -9.92 0.53
N LEU A 55 26.38 -10.81 0.73
CA LEU A 55 26.30 -11.68 1.90
C LEU A 55 27.27 -12.86 1.79
N GLY A 56 28.31 -12.86 2.63
CA GLY A 56 29.18 -14.01 2.86
C GLY A 56 28.73 -14.87 4.07
N PRO A 57 29.19 -16.14 4.18
CA PRO A 57 28.74 -17.09 5.20
C PRO A 57 29.06 -16.71 6.66
N ALA A 58 29.79 -15.62 6.91
CA ALA A 58 30.14 -15.12 8.24
C ALA A 58 30.20 -13.58 8.30
N MET A 59 29.46 -12.88 7.43
CA MET A 59 29.52 -11.43 7.39
C MET A 59 28.81 -10.82 8.60
N SER A 60 29.54 -10.05 9.43
CA SER A 60 28.99 -9.15 10.44
C SER A 60 29.56 -7.76 10.25
N LEU A 61 28.69 -6.77 10.00
CA LEU A 61 29.07 -5.37 9.94
C LEU A 61 28.89 -4.76 11.33
N GLU A 62 30.01 -4.48 11.97
CA GLU A 62 30.05 -3.93 13.33
C GLU A 62 30.01 -2.39 13.31
N PRO A 63 29.31 -1.74 14.25
CA PRO A 63 29.33 -0.30 14.40
C PRO A 63 30.74 0.20 14.70
N THR A 64 31.24 1.14 13.91
CA THR A 64 32.58 1.72 14.09
C THR A 64 32.53 3.22 14.27
N LEU A 65 33.16 3.73 15.33
CA LEU A 65 33.31 5.17 15.56
C LEU A 65 34.48 5.71 14.74
N VAL A 66 34.18 6.63 13.84
CA VAL A 66 35.12 7.36 12.98
C VAL A 66 35.16 8.83 13.44
N ASN A 67 36.37 9.38 13.61
CA ASN A 67 36.62 10.80 13.91
C ASN A 67 35.86 11.37 15.14
N SER A 68 35.61 10.53 16.14
CA SER A 68 34.94 10.87 17.42
C SER A 68 33.50 11.39 17.32
N THR A 69 32.96 11.59 16.11
CA THR A 69 31.63 12.18 15.89
C THR A 69 30.81 11.45 14.84
N LEU A 70 31.33 10.44 14.15
CA LEU A 70 30.61 9.73 13.11
C LEU A 70 30.65 8.23 13.38
N CYS A 71 29.49 7.60 13.51
CA CYS A 71 29.39 6.15 13.64
C CYS A 71 28.93 5.53 12.33
N LEU A 72 29.71 4.61 11.77
CA LEU A 72 29.35 3.85 10.57
C LEU A 72 28.77 2.49 10.95
N ASN A 73 28.09 1.86 10.00
CA ASN A 73 27.51 0.51 10.13
C ASN A 73 26.54 0.38 11.31
N VAL A 74 25.82 1.44 11.66
CA VAL A 74 24.80 1.41 12.71
C VAL A 74 23.51 0.88 12.11
N VAL A 75 22.91 -0.14 12.71
CA VAL A 75 21.57 -0.59 12.32
C VAL A 75 20.57 0.56 12.46
N GLN A 76 19.83 0.87 11.40
CA GLN A 76 18.78 1.89 11.39
C GLN A 76 17.40 1.28 11.11
N GLN A 77 17.35 0.20 10.33
CA GLN A 77 16.12 -0.51 10.04
C GLN A 77 16.31 -2.03 10.15
N VAL A 78 15.32 -2.70 10.74
CA VAL A 78 15.25 -4.15 10.86
C VAL A 78 13.86 -4.60 10.43
N SER A 79 13.81 -5.54 9.48
CA SER A 79 12.59 -6.20 9.05
C SER A 79 12.74 -7.70 9.26
N LEU A 80 11.94 -8.26 10.17
CA LEU A 80 11.86 -9.70 10.40
C LEU A 80 10.64 -10.28 9.69
N VAL A 81 10.79 -11.45 9.08
CA VAL A 81 9.68 -12.22 8.52
C VAL A 81 9.66 -13.58 9.21
N VAL A 82 8.58 -13.87 9.91
CA VAL A 82 8.34 -15.13 10.63
C VAL A 82 7.36 -15.96 9.80
N LYS A 83 7.82 -17.12 9.32
CA LYS A 83 6.97 -18.08 8.62
C LYS A 83 6.49 -19.17 9.58
N TYR A 84 5.21 -19.50 9.53
CA TYR A 84 4.61 -20.54 10.37
C TYR A 84 3.71 -21.48 9.58
N ASN A 85 3.64 -22.75 9.96
CA ASN A 85 2.79 -23.75 9.32
C ASN A 85 1.31 -23.60 9.76
N PRO A 86 0.35 -24.31 9.13
CA PRO A 86 -1.06 -24.27 9.55
C PRO A 86 -1.34 -24.74 10.99
N ALA A 87 -0.43 -25.49 11.61
CA ALA A 87 -0.51 -25.86 13.02
C ALA A 87 -0.07 -24.73 13.97
N GLY A 88 0.41 -23.60 13.43
CA GLY A 88 0.90 -22.45 14.19
C GLY A 88 2.35 -22.58 14.65
N GLU A 89 3.10 -23.55 14.14
CA GLU A 89 4.52 -23.72 14.45
C GLU A 89 5.39 -22.88 13.52
N ILE A 90 6.34 -22.13 14.07
CA ILE A 90 7.30 -21.33 13.31
C ILE A 90 8.28 -22.27 12.61
N VAL A 91 8.36 -22.16 11.29
CA VAL A 91 9.22 -22.99 10.43
C VAL A 91 10.45 -22.24 9.94
N ASN A 92 10.38 -20.91 9.81
CA ASN A 92 11.49 -20.08 9.35
C ASN A 92 11.39 -18.66 9.91
N VAL A 93 12.53 -18.06 10.24
CA VAL A 93 12.62 -16.64 10.54
C VAL A 93 13.73 -16.03 9.70
N SER A 94 13.41 -14.99 8.94
CA SER A 94 14.38 -14.25 8.12
C SER A 94 14.48 -12.79 8.52
N ALA A 95 15.65 -12.20 8.35
CA ALA A 95 15.92 -10.79 8.64
C ALA A 95 16.47 -10.04 7.42
N ALA A 96 15.98 -8.82 7.20
CA ALA A 96 16.53 -7.83 6.30
C ALA A 96 16.91 -6.57 7.10
N LEU A 97 18.11 -6.04 6.89
CA LEU A 97 18.61 -4.89 7.64
C LEU A 97 19.08 -3.74 6.74
N VAL A 98 18.95 -2.52 7.26
CA VAL A 98 19.62 -1.33 6.72
C VAL A 98 20.55 -0.79 7.79
N LEU A 99 21.82 -0.66 7.46
CA LEU A 99 22.84 -0.06 8.30
C LEU A 99 23.26 1.28 7.70
N GLY A 100 23.57 2.29 8.51
CA GLY A 100 23.91 3.61 8.01
C GLY A 100 24.75 4.43 8.98
N PRO A 101 25.20 5.62 8.54
CA PRO A 101 25.96 6.54 9.37
C PRO A 101 25.05 7.24 10.39
N VAL A 102 25.59 7.50 11.58
CA VAL A 102 24.97 8.34 12.60
C VAL A 102 25.97 9.40 13.04
N SER A 103 25.59 10.67 12.90
CA SER A 103 26.40 11.79 13.39
C SER A 103 26.15 12.03 14.89
N GLY A 104 27.21 12.35 15.62
CA GLY A 104 27.16 12.72 17.02
C GLY A 104 26.50 14.07 17.29
N THR A 105 26.24 14.85 16.23
CA THR A 105 25.40 16.04 16.28
C THR A 105 23.90 15.74 16.22
N ALA A 106 23.51 14.50 15.91
CA ALA A 106 22.10 14.12 15.89
C ALA A 106 21.53 14.14 17.31
N LEU A 107 20.42 14.86 17.50
CA LEU A 107 19.76 15.00 18.80
C LEU A 107 19.03 13.71 19.23
N SER A 108 18.62 12.90 18.26
CA SER A 108 17.94 11.61 18.47
C SER A 108 18.25 10.66 17.31
N LEU A 109 18.33 9.36 17.61
CA LEU A 109 18.43 8.28 16.64
C LEU A 109 17.09 7.55 16.57
N GLU A 110 16.50 7.47 15.39
CA GLU A 110 15.27 6.70 15.16
C GLU A 110 15.63 5.35 14.54
N LEU A 111 15.14 4.28 15.17
CA LEU A 111 15.32 2.90 14.73
C LEU A 111 13.97 2.38 14.24
N GLN A 112 13.90 1.96 12.99
CA GLN A 112 12.68 1.35 12.43
C GLN A 112 12.73 -0.16 12.58
N PHE A 113 11.82 -0.72 13.36
CA PHE A 113 11.72 -2.16 13.60
C PHE A 113 10.36 -2.67 13.16
N GLY A 114 10.34 -3.70 12.30
CA GLY A 114 9.12 -4.33 11.82
C GLY A 114 9.21 -5.85 11.83
N ILE A 115 8.11 -6.51 12.21
CA ILE A 115 7.96 -7.96 12.13
C ILE A 115 6.72 -8.29 11.31
N THR A 116 6.86 -9.19 10.35
CA THR A 116 5.78 -9.70 9.50
C THR A 116 5.60 -11.19 9.73
N PHE A 117 4.37 -11.65 9.92
CA PHE A 117 4.04 -13.07 10.06
C PHE A 117 3.39 -13.58 8.78
N VAL A 118 3.92 -14.67 8.21
CA VAL A 118 3.44 -15.26 6.96
C VAL A 118 3.15 -16.74 7.18
N GLN A 119 1.96 -17.21 6.83
CA GLN A 119 1.65 -18.62 6.91
C GLN A 119 2.26 -19.36 5.71
N GLU A 120 2.88 -20.52 5.94
CA GLU A 120 3.35 -21.42 4.90
C GLU A 120 2.14 -21.92 4.09
N GLU A 121 2.20 -21.73 2.77
CA GLU A 121 1.13 -22.11 1.87
C GLU A 121 1.02 -23.64 1.83
N ASP A 122 -0.06 -24.19 2.41
CA ASP A 122 -0.61 -25.43 1.89
C ASP A 122 -1.03 -25.14 0.44
N GLY A 123 -0.87 -26.09 -0.48
CA GLY A 123 -1.00 -25.87 -1.94
C GLY A 123 -2.40 -25.49 -2.46
N GLN A 124 -3.17 -24.69 -1.71
CA GLN A 124 -4.43 -24.09 -2.08
C GLN A 124 -4.25 -22.62 -2.41
N GLU A 125 -4.60 -22.31 -3.65
CA GLU A 125 -4.61 -21.01 -4.31
C GLU A 125 -4.95 -19.80 -3.41
N GLY A 126 -4.04 -18.83 -3.41
CA GLY A 126 -4.35 -17.42 -3.21
C GLY A 126 -4.14 -16.90 -1.79
N THR A 127 -2.90 -16.61 -1.42
CA THR A 127 -2.61 -15.69 -0.31
C THR A 127 -3.37 -14.39 -0.54
N VAL A 128 -4.39 -14.12 0.29
CA VAL A 128 -5.06 -12.82 0.33
C VAL A 128 -4.01 -11.80 0.76
N GLN A 129 -3.50 -11.01 -0.19
CA GLN A 129 -2.54 -9.96 0.14
C GLN A 129 -3.20 -8.95 1.07
N ARG A 130 -2.69 -8.87 2.29
CA ARG A 130 -3.09 -7.88 3.30
C ARG A 130 -2.21 -6.65 3.17
N SER A 131 -2.82 -5.49 3.26
CA SER A 131 -2.15 -4.20 3.08
C SER A 131 -2.00 -3.42 4.39
N GLY A 132 -2.05 -4.15 5.51
CA GLY A 132 -1.79 -3.67 6.86
C GLY A 132 -2.59 -4.48 7.90
N ASN A 133 -2.56 -4.05 9.17
CA ASN A 133 -3.34 -4.64 10.26
C ASN A 133 -3.66 -3.65 11.40
N PRO A 134 -4.91 -3.18 11.56
CA PRO A 134 -6.02 -3.25 10.59
C PRO A 134 -5.89 -2.21 9.46
N GLY A 135 -5.34 -1.02 9.75
CA GLY A 135 -5.24 0.09 8.80
C GLY A 135 -4.25 -0.15 7.67
N TYR A 136 -4.38 0.61 6.58
CA TYR A 136 -3.44 0.55 5.47
C TYR A 136 -2.03 1.04 5.86
N VAL A 137 -1.01 0.38 5.33
CA VAL A 137 0.39 0.80 5.40
C VAL A 137 0.78 1.47 4.09
N THR A 138 1.42 2.64 4.18
CA THR A 138 1.91 3.39 3.02
C THR A 138 2.83 2.52 2.15
N GLY A 139 2.58 2.52 0.84
CA GLY A 139 3.37 1.76 -0.13
C GLY A 139 2.96 0.30 -0.32
N LEU A 140 1.97 -0.20 0.43
CA LEU A 140 1.35 -1.50 0.14
C LEU A 140 0.17 -1.34 -0.84
N PRO A 141 -0.15 -2.37 -1.65
CA PRO A 141 -1.22 -2.28 -2.65
C PRO A 141 -2.60 -1.96 -2.07
N VAL A 142 -3.43 -1.22 -2.80
CA VAL A 142 -4.84 -1.05 -2.45
C VAL A 142 -5.59 -2.34 -2.81
N ILE A 143 -6.26 -2.92 -1.82
CA ILE A 143 -7.01 -4.17 -1.99
C ILE A 143 -8.32 -3.84 -2.72
N SER A 144 -8.62 -4.59 -3.77
CA SER A 144 -9.86 -4.46 -4.53
C SER A 144 -10.57 -5.81 -4.72
N GLY A 145 -11.86 -5.73 -4.98
CA GLY A 145 -12.72 -6.88 -5.14
C GLY A 145 -13.85 -6.62 -6.14
N THR A 146 -14.37 -7.70 -6.68
CA THR A 146 -15.52 -7.69 -7.58
C THR A 146 -16.68 -8.42 -6.92
N LYS A 147 -17.84 -7.80 -6.92
CA LYS A 147 -19.06 -8.42 -6.38
C LYS A 147 -19.65 -9.36 -7.42
N THR A 148 -19.80 -10.61 -7.04
CA THR A 148 -20.45 -11.65 -7.85
C THR A 148 -21.79 -12.05 -7.23
N ALA A 149 -22.59 -12.84 -7.95
CA ALA A 149 -23.84 -13.39 -7.41
C ALA A 149 -23.65 -14.24 -6.14
N LYS A 150 -22.44 -14.79 -5.91
CA LYS A 150 -22.10 -15.63 -4.76
C LYS A 150 -21.44 -14.86 -3.60
N GLY A 151 -21.20 -13.56 -3.76
CA GLY A 151 -20.47 -12.74 -2.78
C GLY A 151 -19.30 -11.99 -3.42
N LEU A 152 -18.50 -11.35 -2.58
CA LEU A 152 -17.33 -10.60 -3.03
C LEU A 152 -16.15 -11.56 -3.28
N VAL A 153 -15.46 -11.37 -4.39
CA VAL A 153 -14.28 -12.16 -4.76
C VAL A 153 -13.11 -11.20 -4.97
N GLN A 154 -11.94 -11.59 -4.47
CA GLN A 154 -10.67 -10.91 -4.68
C GLN A 154 -9.79 -11.75 -5.63
N SER A 155 -9.07 -11.07 -6.53
CA SER A 155 -8.08 -11.73 -7.37
C SER A 155 -6.83 -12.07 -6.56
N SER A 156 -6.33 -13.30 -6.70
CA SER A 156 -5.01 -13.71 -6.20
C SER A 156 -3.86 -13.19 -7.07
N ASP A 157 -4.14 -12.82 -8.33
CA ASP A 157 -3.16 -12.18 -9.22
C ASP A 157 -3.02 -10.69 -8.85
N PRO A 158 -1.79 -10.18 -8.59
CA PRO A 158 -1.52 -8.74 -8.41
C PRO A 158 -2.03 -7.87 -9.56
N ARG A 159 -2.09 -8.41 -10.79
CA ARG A 159 -2.66 -7.71 -11.97
C ARG A 159 -4.18 -7.56 -11.90
N GLY A 160 -4.84 -8.35 -11.05
CA GLY A 160 -6.25 -8.24 -10.72
C GLY A 160 -6.53 -7.43 -9.45
N THR A 161 -5.52 -6.78 -8.86
CA THR A 161 -5.68 -5.72 -7.84
C THR A 161 -5.74 -4.34 -8.48
N LEU A 162 -6.20 -3.33 -7.73
CA LEU A 162 -6.41 -1.98 -8.27
C LEU A 162 -5.13 -1.49 -8.92
N SER A 163 -5.19 -1.18 -10.21
CA SER A 163 -4.00 -0.88 -11.00
C SER A 163 -4.24 0.22 -12.03
N ILE A 164 -3.20 1.01 -12.26
CA ILE A 164 -3.16 2.02 -13.30
C ILE A 164 -2.40 1.50 -14.51
N LEU A 165 -2.74 2.03 -15.69
CA LEU A 165 -1.98 1.76 -16.91
C LEU A 165 -0.51 2.14 -16.70
N GLN A 166 0.43 1.38 -17.24
CA GLN A 166 1.83 1.78 -17.29
C GLN A 166 2.20 2.12 -18.74
N GLY A 167 2.99 3.18 -18.94
CA GLY A 167 3.51 3.52 -20.26
C GLY A 167 4.43 2.42 -20.78
N GLY A 168 4.05 1.80 -21.90
CA GLY A 168 4.86 0.78 -22.58
C GLY A 168 5.95 1.40 -23.47
N ARG A 169 6.89 0.57 -23.93
CA ARG A 169 8.00 1.00 -24.82
C ARG A 169 7.52 1.61 -26.13
N GLU A 170 6.44 1.09 -26.70
CA GLU A 170 5.85 1.62 -27.95
C GLU A 170 5.04 2.90 -27.73
N GLN A 171 4.74 3.25 -26.48
CA GLN A 171 3.95 4.42 -26.10
C GLN A 171 2.61 4.53 -26.83
N ASP A 172 2.04 3.44 -27.34
CA ASP A 172 0.76 3.41 -28.05
C ASP A 172 -0.32 2.78 -27.17
N CYS A 173 -1.43 3.48 -26.97
CA CYS A 173 -2.54 3.02 -26.14
C CYS A 173 -3.31 1.83 -26.71
N LEU A 174 -3.29 1.60 -28.02
CA LEU A 174 -4.04 0.51 -28.65
C LEU A 174 -3.16 -0.72 -28.95
N ARG A 175 -1.84 -0.63 -28.79
CA ARG A 175 -0.92 -1.77 -28.97
C ARG A 175 -0.62 -2.47 -27.65
N GLY A 176 -1.14 -3.68 -27.51
CA GLY A 176 -0.85 -4.56 -26.38
C GLY A 176 0.46 -5.34 -26.54
N PRO A 177 0.97 -5.97 -25.46
CA PRO A 177 0.36 -6.07 -24.12
C PRO A 177 0.63 -4.84 -23.24
N HIS A 178 -0.41 -4.37 -22.54
CA HIS A 178 -0.31 -3.23 -21.62
C HIS A 178 0.19 -3.68 -20.24
N ALA A 179 1.34 -3.16 -19.84
CA ALA A 179 1.80 -3.29 -18.47
C ALA A 179 0.92 -2.43 -17.54
N ARG A 180 0.74 -2.87 -16.30
CA ARG A 180 -0.01 -2.15 -15.27
C ARG A 180 0.75 -2.16 -13.96
N SER A 181 0.67 -1.06 -13.23
CA SER A 181 1.25 -0.93 -11.90
C SER A 181 0.15 -0.96 -10.85
N PRO A 182 0.33 -1.70 -9.74
CA PRO A 182 -0.62 -1.67 -8.63
C PRO A 182 -0.67 -0.26 -8.03
N VAL A 183 -1.86 0.16 -7.62
CA VAL A 183 -2.05 1.40 -6.86
C VAL A 183 -1.56 1.15 -5.44
N LEU A 184 -0.54 1.87 -5.02
CA LEU A 184 0.03 1.76 -3.68
C LEU A 184 -0.58 2.81 -2.76
N PHE A 185 -0.97 2.41 -1.54
CA PHE A 185 -1.63 3.29 -0.59
C PHE A 185 -0.77 4.51 -0.26
N ALA A 186 -1.38 5.70 -0.28
CA ALA A 186 -0.76 6.99 -0.02
C ALA A 186 0.40 7.38 -0.97
N GLN A 187 0.45 6.77 -2.17
CA GLN A 187 1.39 7.15 -3.22
C GLN A 187 0.64 7.59 -4.48
N ALA A 188 0.69 8.89 -4.77
CA ALA A 188 0.14 9.41 -6.03
C ALA A 188 0.98 8.91 -7.21
N MET A 189 0.31 8.55 -8.30
CA MET A 189 0.97 8.10 -9.53
C MET A 189 0.29 8.71 -10.75
N VAL A 190 1.09 8.98 -11.78
CA VAL A 190 0.62 9.43 -13.09
C VAL A 190 1.41 8.72 -14.17
N SER A 191 0.72 8.34 -15.22
CA SER A 191 1.23 7.56 -16.34
C SER A 191 0.46 7.94 -17.60
N GLY A 192 0.94 7.52 -18.76
CA GLY A 192 0.22 7.75 -19.99
C GLY A 192 0.79 7.01 -21.19
N CYS A 193 0.04 7.08 -22.27
CA CYS A 193 0.39 6.57 -23.59
C CYS A 193 -0.12 7.56 -24.65
N THR A 194 0.25 7.35 -25.89
CA THR A 194 -0.21 8.14 -27.03
C THR A 194 -1.25 7.36 -27.82
N LEU A 195 -2.27 8.07 -28.27
CA LEU A 195 -3.30 7.55 -29.16
C LEU A 195 -3.09 8.16 -30.54
N LYS A 196 -2.96 7.29 -31.55
CA LYS A 196 -2.95 7.66 -32.96
C LYS A 196 -4.06 6.86 -33.64
N LEU A 197 -4.93 7.55 -34.37
CA LEU A 197 -6.04 6.93 -35.08
C LEU A 197 -5.80 6.99 -36.58
N GLU A 198 -6.01 5.87 -37.25
CA GLU A 198 -6.00 5.82 -38.72
C GLU A 198 -7.30 6.39 -39.27
N GLU A 199 -7.22 6.99 -40.46
CA GLU A 199 -8.36 7.56 -41.17
C GLU A 199 -9.44 6.47 -41.38
N GLY A 200 -10.67 6.74 -40.93
CA GLY A 200 -11.78 5.77 -41.00
C GLY A 200 -11.88 4.78 -39.84
N ALA A 201 -11.06 4.89 -38.77
CA ALA A 201 -11.23 4.03 -37.59
C ALA A 201 -12.60 4.25 -36.92
N ASN A 202 -13.20 3.15 -36.48
CA ASN A 202 -14.50 3.20 -35.82
C ASN A 202 -14.36 3.78 -34.40
N CYS A 203 -14.86 5.00 -34.20
CA CYS A 203 -14.74 5.68 -32.92
C CYS A 203 -15.35 4.88 -31.74
N THR A 204 -16.52 4.29 -31.89
CA THR A 204 -17.17 3.61 -30.75
C THR A 204 -16.31 2.44 -30.28
N LEU A 205 -15.76 1.69 -31.24
CA LEU A 205 -14.84 0.59 -30.96
C LEU A 205 -13.55 1.09 -30.28
N VAL A 206 -12.97 2.19 -30.79
CA VAL A 206 -11.76 2.80 -30.20
C VAL A 206 -12.03 3.27 -28.78
N SER A 207 -13.18 3.89 -28.53
CA SER A 207 -13.59 4.37 -27.22
C SER A 207 -13.72 3.22 -26.22
N ASP A 208 -14.40 2.14 -26.60
CA ASP A 208 -14.56 0.94 -25.78
C ASP A 208 -13.21 0.28 -25.49
N MET A 209 -12.36 0.11 -26.51
CA MET A 209 -11.02 -0.46 -26.32
C MET A 209 -10.17 0.39 -25.39
N LEU A 210 -10.20 1.72 -25.55
CA LEU A 210 -9.42 2.62 -24.72
C LEU A 210 -9.92 2.62 -23.27
N LEU A 211 -11.23 2.51 -23.07
CA LEU A 211 -11.81 2.41 -21.73
C LEU A 211 -11.40 1.09 -21.03
N GLU A 212 -11.38 -0.03 -21.75
CA GLU A 212 -10.89 -1.32 -21.23
C GLU A 212 -9.38 -1.26 -20.95
N VAL A 213 -8.60 -0.56 -21.78
CA VAL A 213 -7.17 -0.32 -21.51
C VAL A 213 -6.98 0.59 -20.28
N LEU A 214 -7.81 1.60 -20.07
CA LEU A 214 -7.70 2.49 -18.92
C LEU A 214 -8.13 1.82 -17.62
N ARG A 215 -9.22 1.06 -17.63
CA ARG A 215 -9.74 0.34 -16.45
C ARG A 215 -9.01 -0.97 -16.14
N GLY A 216 -8.50 -1.64 -17.17
CA GLY A 216 -7.88 -2.95 -17.08
C GLY A 216 -8.89 -4.10 -17.02
N SER A 217 -8.37 -5.32 -16.98
CA SER A 217 -9.13 -6.58 -17.03
C SER A 217 -10.07 -6.82 -15.85
N ALA A 218 -9.96 -6.02 -14.79
CA ALA A 218 -10.80 -6.14 -13.62
C ALA A 218 -11.84 -5.02 -13.61
N LYS A 219 -13.10 -5.41 -13.85
CA LYS A 219 -14.28 -4.59 -13.55
C LYS A 219 -14.43 -4.49 -12.03
N MET A 220 -13.51 -3.77 -11.43
CA MET A 220 -13.47 -3.54 -10.00
C MET A 220 -14.64 -2.66 -9.62
N GLN A 221 -15.38 -3.11 -8.62
CA GLN A 221 -16.53 -2.39 -8.11
C GLN A 221 -16.31 -1.93 -6.68
N TYR A 222 -15.33 -2.52 -5.97
CA TYR A 222 -15.11 -2.26 -4.57
C TYR A 222 -13.62 -2.24 -4.22
N VAL A 223 -13.26 -1.41 -3.24
CA VAL A 223 -11.97 -1.41 -2.56
C VAL A 223 -12.17 -1.67 -1.07
N ALA A 224 -11.23 -2.36 -0.43
CA ALA A 224 -11.31 -2.60 1.01
C ALA A 224 -11.12 -1.29 1.79
N ALA A 225 -11.98 -1.04 2.78
CA ALA A 225 -11.85 0.10 3.68
C ALA A 225 -10.58 0.00 4.56
N PHE A 226 -10.18 -1.22 4.93
CA PHE A 226 -9.01 -1.51 5.76
C PHE A 226 -8.06 -2.49 5.06
N GLY A 227 -6.78 -2.47 5.43
CA GLY A 227 -5.78 -3.41 4.92
C GLY A 227 -6.01 -4.88 5.33
N THR A 228 -7.01 -5.14 6.17
CA THR A 228 -7.42 -6.46 6.70
C THR A 228 -8.86 -6.85 6.41
N SER A 229 -9.59 -6.08 5.60
CA SER A 229 -11.00 -6.39 5.30
C SER A 229 -11.13 -7.83 4.77
N THR A 230 -12.08 -8.57 5.32
CA THR A 230 -12.40 -9.93 4.88
C THR A 230 -13.50 -9.90 3.82
N LEU A 231 -13.61 -10.98 3.02
CA LEU A 231 -14.64 -11.08 1.98
C LEU A 231 -16.07 -11.18 2.56
N ASP A 232 -16.21 -11.68 3.78
CA ASP A 232 -17.49 -11.82 4.47
C ASP A 232 -18.01 -10.49 5.07
N GLY A 233 -17.11 -9.53 5.29
CA GLY A 233 -17.41 -8.23 5.89
C GLY A 233 -17.93 -7.21 4.88
N SER A 234 -19.15 -7.35 4.37
CA SER A 234 -19.68 -6.50 3.29
C SER A 234 -19.68 -4.98 3.58
N LEU A 235 -19.67 -4.57 4.85
CA LEU A 235 -19.62 -3.16 5.27
C LEU A 235 -18.20 -2.56 5.23
N ASP A 236 -17.17 -3.41 5.12
CA ASP A 236 -15.77 -3.01 5.08
C ASP A 236 -15.25 -2.83 3.64
N TRP A 237 -16.16 -2.71 2.67
CA TRP A 237 -15.88 -2.53 1.25
C TRP A 237 -16.54 -1.27 0.73
N VAL A 238 -15.72 -0.41 0.14
CA VAL A 238 -16.10 0.90 -0.39
C VAL A 238 -16.36 0.75 -1.90
N PRO A 239 -17.56 1.10 -2.38
CA PRO A 239 -17.87 1.01 -3.81
C PRO A 239 -17.09 2.05 -4.63
N LEU A 240 -16.80 1.71 -5.88
CA LEU A 240 -16.27 2.63 -6.87
C LEU A 240 -17.38 3.52 -7.42
N GLU A 241 -17.26 4.83 -7.18
CA GLU A 241 -18.18 5.84 -7.73
C GLU A 241 -17.62 6.40 -9.04
N THR A 242 -18.20 6.02 -10.18
CA THR A 242 -17.82 6.59 -11.48
C THR A 242 -18.54 7.92 -11.73
N VAL A 243 -17.75 8.96 -11.97
CA VAL A 243 -18.20 10.29 -12.40
C VAL A 243 -17.85 10.47 -13.88
N LEU A 244 -18.87 10.36 -14.73
CA LEU A 244 -18.73 10.61 -16.18
C LEU A 244 -18.92 12.11 -16.45
N MET A 245 -17.85 12.79 -16.87
CA MET A 245 -17.93 14.18 -17.30
C MET A 245 -18.21 14.21 -18.82
N SER A 246 -19.50 14.27 -19.21
CA SER A 246 -19.88 14.36 -20.62
C SER A 246 -19.99 15.82 -21.06
N GLY A 247 -19.30 16.17 -22.14
CA GLY A 247 -19.67 17.32 -22.98
C GLY A 247 -20.89 16.99 -23.85
N GLU A 248 -21.55 18.01 -24.39
CA GLU A 248 -22.74 17.86 -25.24
C GLU A 248 -22.51 16.91 -26.42
N ALA A 249 -23.59 16.22 -26.81
CA ALA A 249 -23.58 15.11 -27.75
C ALA A 249 -23.06 15.51 -29.16
N GLN A 250 -21.79 15.20 -29.43
CA GLN A 250 -21.30 14.91 -30.77
C GLN A 250 -21.07 13.40 -30.93
N SER A 251 -21.09 12.95 -32.18
CA SER A 251 -21.18 11.54 -32.64
C SER A 251 -20.08 10.58 -32.18
N CYS A 252 -19.09 11.03 -31.40
CA CYS A 252 -17.97 10.23 -30.91
C CYS A 252 -17.35 10.87 -29.66
N ILE A 253 -17.12 10.06 -28.62
CA ILE A 253 -16.53 10.48 -27.36
C ILE A 253 -15.35 9.54 -27.06
N ILE A 254 -14.13 10.09 -26.98
CA ILE A 254 -12.91 9.32 -26.70
C ILE A 254 -12.40 9.68 -25.30
N PRO A 255 -12.20 8.70 -24.40
CA PRO A 255 -11.68 8.93 -23.05
C PRO A 255 -10.18 9.21 -23.10
N LEU A 256 -9.78 10.45 -22.80
CA LEU A 256 -8.37 10.84 -22.83
C LEU A 256 -7.71 10.83 -21.44
N SER A 257 -8.50 10.89 -20.37
CA SER A 257 -7.96 10.83 -19.01
C SER A 257 -8.79 9.91 -18.14
N HIS A 258 -8.08 9.10 -17.35
CA HIS A 258 -8.62 8.29 -16.27
C HIS A 258 -7.94 8.70 -14.97
N HIS A 259 -8.72 9.22 -14.03
CA HIS A 259 -8.22 9.62 -12.72
C HIS A 259 -8.99 8.91 -11.60
N LEU A 260 -8.25 8.28 -10.69
CA LEU A 260 -8.79 7.72 -9.47
C LEU A 260 -8.45 8.66 -8.30
N GLU A 261 -9.48 9.17 -7.62
CA GLU A 261 -9.30 9.91 -6.37
C GLU A 261 -9.68 9.00 -5.21
N ILE A 262 -8.71 8.68 -4.35
CA ILE A 262 -8.92 7.85 -3.15
C ILE A 262 -8.92 8.76 -1.93
N GLN A 263 -10.08 8.88 -1.30
CA GLN A 263 -10.24 9.64 -0.06
C GLN A 263 -10.04 8.71 1.13
N TRP A 264 -9.17 9.11 2.06
CA TRP A 264 -8.82 8.30 3.22
C TRP A 264 -8.75 9.14 4.50
N THR A 265 -8.84 8.49 5.65
CA THR A 265 -8.77 9.13 6.97
C THR A 265 -8.04 8.23 7.97
N LYS A 266 -7.64 8.82 9.10
CA LYS A 266 -7.18 8.06 10.27
C LYS A 266 -8.38 7.81 11.19
N TYR A 267 -8.71 6.53 11.41
CA TYR A 267 -9.82 6.08 12.22
C TYR A 267 -9.33 5.44 13.52
N GLY A 268 -9.96 5.75 14.64
CA GLY A 268 -9.63 5.18 15.96
C GLY A 268 -9.12 6.21 16.96
N SER A 269 -8.45 5.75 18.02
CA SER A 269 -7.89 6.60 19.08
C SER A 269 -6.72 7.44 18.57
N LEU A 270 -6.52 8.63 19.14
CA LEU A 270 -5.41 9.52 18.78
C LEU A 270 -4.04 8.82 18.85
N GLU A 271 -3.83 7.98 19.87
CA GLU A 271 -2.58 7.26 20.10
C GLU A 271 -2.33 6.10 19.12
N ASN A 272 -3.38 5.60 18.44
CA ASN A 272 -3.27 4.42 17.57
C ASN A 272 -4.26 4.49 16.39
N ALA A 273 -4.22 5.60 15.68
CA ALA A 273 -5.15 5.85 14.59
C ALA A 273 -4.77 5.04 13.33
N GLN A 274 -5.74 4.35 12.75
CA GLN A 274 -5.59 3.38 11.67
C GLN A 274 -6.02 3.99 10.34
N ALA A 275 -5.20 3.87 9.30
CA ALA A 275 -5.54 4.41 7.99
C ALA A 275 -6.70 3.61 7.35
N ARG A 276 -7.74 4.33 6.94
CA ARG A 276 -8.98 3.77 6.38
C ARG A 276 -9.35 4.50 5.10
N ILE A 277 -9.66 3.76 4.03
CA ILE A 277 -10.25 4.31 2.81
C ILE A 277 -11.73 4.56 3.06
N VAL A 278 -12.21 5.75 2.69
CA VAL A 278 -13.59 6.22 2.91
C VAL A 278 -14.37 6.27 1.61
N SER A 279 -13.73 6.72 0.53
CA SER A 279 -14.35 6.84 -0.79
C SER A 279 -13.30 6.64 -1.87
N ILE A 280 -13.72 6.11 -3.01
CA ILE A 280 -12.94 6.08 -4.24
C ILE A 280 -13.83 6.56 -5.39
N LYS A 281 -13.34 7.56 -6.12
CA LYS A 281 -14.03 8.17 -7.25
C LYS A 281 -13.22 7.97 -8.52
N GLU A 282 -13.89 7.53 -9.57
CA GLU A 282 -13.32 7.43 -10.92
C GLU A 282 -13.80 8.61 -11.75
N PHE A 283 -12.86 9.37 -12.30
CA PHE A 283 -13.12 10.44 -13.25
C PHE A 283 -12.62 10.03 -14.62
N ILE A 284 -13.52 10.07 -15.60
CA ILE A 284 -13.18 9.87 -17.01
C ILE A 284 -13.38 11.20 -17.72
N HIS A 285 -12.29 11.79 -18.20
CA HIS A 285 -12.33 13.01 -18.99
C HIS A 285 -12.27 12.68 -20.47
N ASN A 286 -13.27 13.16 -21.20
CA ASN A 286 -13.43 12.93 -22.61
C ASN A 286 -13.03 14.16 -23.42
N ASN A 287 -12.61 13.95 -24.67
CA ASN A 287 -12.46 15.06 -25.59
C ASN A 287 -13.81 15.54 -26.12
N SER A 288 -14.05 16.85 -26.13
CA SER A 288 -15.16 17.49 -26.87
C SER A 288 -14.73 18.05 -28.23
N SER A 289 -13.43 18.06 -28.55
CA SER A 289 -12.89 18.69 -29.75
C SER A 289 -12.89 17.77 -30.97
N ASN A 290 -13.13 18.40 -32.13
CA ASN A 290 -13.46 17.83 -33.42
C ASN A 290 -12.60 16.61 -33.81
N MET A 291 -13.25 15.46 -34.05
CA MET A 291 -12.63 14.20 -34.51
C MET A 291 -11.66 14.39 -35.68
N ALA A 292 -11.86 15.40 -36.54
CA ALA A 292 -10.96 15.71 -37.65
C ALA A 292 -9.48 15.92 -37.23
N LEU A 293 -9.22 16.35 -35.98
CA LEU A 293 -7.87 16.50 -35.44
C LEU A 293 -7.23 15.17 -35.00
N LEU A 294 -8.00 14.10 -34.85
CA LEU A 294 -7.50 12.77 -34.48
C LEU A 294 -7.27 11.87 -35.70
N PHE A 295 -8.02 12.09 -36.79
CA PHE A 295 -8.00 11.28 -38.02
C PHE A 295 -7.04 11.79 -39.12
N GLY A 296 -6.30 12.87 -38.88
CA GLY A 296 -5.44 13.54 -39.86
C GLY A 296 -4.01 12.99 -40.00
N GLY A 297 -3.71 11.79 -39.46
CA GLY A 297 -2.44 11.06 -39.64
C GLY A 297 -1.17 11.67 -39.04
N SER A 298 -1.19 12.92 -38.57
CA SER A 298 0.00 13.66 -38.09
C SER A 298 -0.04 14.08 -36.62
N THR A 299 -1.18 13.90 -35.96
CA THR A 299 -1.45 14.39 -34.60
C THR A 299 -1.70 13.23 -33.64
N SER A 300 -0.78 13.01 -32.70
CA SER A 300 -0.97 12.06 -31.59
C SER A 300 -1.52 12.79 -30.37
N VAL A 301 -2.49 12.18 -29.68
CA VAL A 301 -3.02 12.72 -28.42
C VAL A 301 -2.54 11.90 -27.24
N THR A 302 -2.18 12.57 -26.15
CA THR A 302 -1.76 11.92 -24.92
C THR A 302 -2.99 11.45 -24.14
N VAL A 303 -2.99 10.17 -23.79
CA VAL A 303 -3.96 9.57 -22.88
C VAL A 303 -3.27 9.37 -21.53
N THR A 304 -3.92 9.83 -20.45
CA THR A 304 -3.34 9.87 -19.11
C THR A 304 -4.12 8.95 -18.17
N SER A 305 -3.40 8.19 -17.34
CA SER A 305 -3.96 7.44 -16.22
C SER A 305 -3.28 7.86 -14.93
N SER A 306 -4.05 8.18 -13.89
CA SER A 306 -3.51 8.73 -12.65
C SER A 306 -4.31 8.34 -11.42
N VAL A 307 -3.66 8.38 -10.26
CA VAL A 307 -4.26 8.18 -8.95
C VAL A 307 -3.77 9.23 -7.97
N SER A 308 -4.69 9.76 -7.17
CA SER A 308 -4.40 10.67 -6.06
C SER A 308 -4.96 10.15 -4.75
N PHE A 309 -4.35 10.57 -3.64
CA PHE A 309 -4.81 10.27 -2.29
C PHE A 309 -5.11 11.57 -1.55
N VAL A 310 -6.35 11.73 -1.09
CA VAL A 310 -6.82 12.92 -0.39
C VAL A 310 -7.14 12.54 1.05
N SER A 311 -6.46 13.19 2.01
CA SER A 311 -6.80 13.02 3.43
C SER A 311 -8.03 13.86 3.76
N VAL A 312 -9.10 13.22 4.22
CA VAL A 312 -10.35 13.88 4.63
C VAL A 312 -10.48 14.04 6.15
N SER A 313 -9.41 13.74 6.89
CA SER A 313 -9.40 13.93 8.35
C SER A 313 -9.43 15.42 8.72
N THR A 314 -10.35 15.81 9.60
CA THR A 314 -10.21 17.05 10.37
C THR A 314 -8.97 16.97 11.26
N PRO A 315 -8.28 18.10 11.54
CA PRO A 315 -7.23 18.11 12.54
C PRO A 315 -7.74 17.52 13.85
N SER A 316 -7.02 16.54 14.41
CA SER A 316 -7.39 15.95 15.69
C SER A 316 -7.01 16.91 16.81
N GLU A 317 -7.99 17.50 17.47
CA GLU A 317 -7.76 18.25 18.71
C GLU A 317 -7.87 17.31 19.93
N PRO A 318 -6.95 17.39 20.90
CA PRO A 318 -7.07 16.64 22.13
C PRO A 318 -8.30 17.12 22.91
N GLY A 319 -9.26 16.23 23.13
CA GLY A 319 -10.49 16.52 23.87
C GLY A 319 -11.15 15.25 24.39
N PHE A 320 -11.92 15.39 25.46
CA PHE A 320 -12.75 14.30 25.97
C PHE A 320 -13.91 14.06 24.99
N GLN A 321 -14.28 12.79 24.77
CA GLN A 321 -15.52 12.49 24.05
C GLN A 321 -16.68 13.20 24.73
N ALA A 322 -17.58 13.80 23.95
CA ALA A 322 -18.83 14.31 24.49
C ALA A 322 -19.55 13.14 25.20
N PRO A 323 -20.02 13.32 26.45
CA PRO A 323 -20.77 12.28 27.12
C PRO A 323 -21.96 11.87 26.25
N PRO A 324 -22.23 10.55 26.08
CA PRO A 324 -23.29 10.08 25.21
C PRO A 324 -24.62 10.70 25.65
N THR A 325 -25.45 11.10 24.68
CA THR A 325 -26.79 11.57 24.97
C THR A 325 -27.62 10.41 25.51
N ILE A 326 -27.85 10.40 26.82
CA ILE A 326 -28.71 9.39 27.46
C ILE A 326 -30.16 9.79 27.19
N ASP A 327 -30.78 9.18 26.19
CA ASP A 327 -32.23 9.29 25.95
C ASP A 327 -32.99 8.36 26.90
N ALA A 328 -32.95 8.68 28.20
CA ALA A 328 -33.65 7.92 29.23
C ALA A 328 -35.14 8.31 29.24
N LYS A 329 -35.98 7.46 28.67
CA LYS A 329 -37.44 7.52 28.86
C LYS A 329 -37.80 6.81 30.16
N LEU A 330 -38.15 7.59 31.19
CA LEU A 330 -38.62 7.03 32.44
C LEU A 330 -40.04 6.47 32.27
N PRO A 331 -40.35 5.28 32.83
CA PRO A 331 -41.73 4.79 32.92
C PRO A 331 -42.61 5.76 33.72
N PHE A 332 -43.90 5.74 33.45
CA PHE A 332 -44.88 6.66 34.06
C PHE A 332 -44.89 6.64 35.60
N GLU A 333 -44.53 5.52 36.23
CA GLU A 333 -44.60 5.32 37.68
C GLU A 333 -43.27 5.53 38.43
N PHE A 334 -42.23 6.06 37.77
CA PHE A 334 -40.88 6.16 38.38
C PHE A 334 -40.84 6.89 39.74
N PHE A 335 -41.77 7.81 39.99
CA PHE A 335 -41.85 8.58 41.23
C PHE A 335 -42.97 8.14 42.19
N PHE A 336 -43.68 7.04 41.95
CA PHE A 336 -44.76 6.62 42.84
C PHE A 336 -44.20 5.98 44.14
N PRO A 337 -44.66 6.35 45.36
CA PRO A 337 -45.71 7.32 45.71
C PRO A 337 -45.14 8.65 46.27
N PHE A 338 -43.93 9.05 45.89
CA PHE A 338 -43.20 10.17 46.51
C PHE A 338 -43.67 11.58 46.06
N THR A 339 -44.95 11.71 45.73
CA THR A 339 -45.63 13.01 45.54
C THR A 339 -46.38 13.41 46.79
#